data_AF-A0AB38BKL9-F1
#
_entry.id   AF-A0AB38BKL9-F1
#
_cell.length_a   1.000
_cell.length_b   1.000
_cell.length_c   1.000
_cell.angle_alpha   90.00
_cell.angle_beta   90.00
_cell.angle_gamma   90.00
#
_symmetry.space_group_name_H-M   'P 1'
#
loop_
_entity.id
_entity.type
_entity.pdbx_description
1 polymer ?
#
loop_
_entity_poly.entity_id
_entity_poly.type
_entity_poly.pdbx_seq_one_letter_code
_entity_poly.pdbx_strand_id
1 'polypeptide(L)'
;MNNVIYFNHNTLADQNRETIEDCLSEILRLSSFVKENNYELKFYWKLWEIKVNDKDLRSILSERKFSEKTMGLIYAIINSGPFYCDEDKFDSAESVIINPEVPCNSAILNMLASCIIWGQSIILSQKQEQILTHDNYNLVHEDESYDLINIIGEDKLTEFIFSQNIPKSIDEVFERISRFDHVVILDSAKKSARKYDFSSTLLSVEKVLKCLSSIEFMDVNNNLTNENRKMYFKNKTGFEFSEESIETIRHPRFRAQRLFQISPGNKQCFTLHAKIGGSLRIHFLIENGILYIGYCGNHLSTVNNK
;
A
#
# COMPACT_ATOMS: atom_id res chain seq x y z
N MET A 1 -7.88 -10.98 8.74
CA MET A 1 -6.58 -11.57 8.35
C MET A 1 -5.54 -10.98 9.27
N ASN A 2 -4.60 -11.79 9.75
CA ASN A 2 -3.44 -11.25 10.46
C ASN A 2 -2.59 -10.53 9.41
N ASN A 3 -2.37 -9.22 9.60
CA ASN A 3 -1.53 -8.43 8.69
C ASN A 3 -0.04 -8.68 8.95
N VAL A 4 0.32 -9.95 9.14
CA VAL A 4 1.67 -10.37 9.51
C VAL A 4 2.36 -10.89 8.26
N ILE A 5 3.62 -10.51 8.06
CA ILE A 5 4.49 -10.97 6.97
C ILE A 5 5.78 -11.47 7.61
N TYR A 6 6.25 -12.66 7.25
CA TYR A 6 7.54 -13.16 7.73
C TYR A 6 8.64 -12.76 6.76
N PHE A 7 9.71 -12.17 7.26
CA PHE A 7 10.88 -11.89 6.44
C PHE A 7 11.67 -13.17 6.17
N ASN A 8 11.99 -13.44 4.90
CA ASN A 8 12.90 -14.52 4.54
C ASN A 8 14.34 -14.11 4.82
N HIS A 9 14.86 -14.54 5.96
CA HIS A 9 16.20 -14.19 6.41
C HIS A 9 17.31 -14.91 5.63
N ASN A 10 16.98 -15.95 4.86
CA ASN A 10 17.96 -16.72 4.09
C ASN A 10 18.62 -15.89 2.99
N THR A 11 18.00 -14.80 2.54
CA THR A 11 18.60 -13.88 1.56
C THR A 11 19.86 -13.17 2.08
N LEU A 12 20.06 -13.17 3.40
CA LEU A 12 21.24 -12.60 4.04
C LEU A 12 22.39 -13.62 4.15
N ALA A 13 22.09 -14.92 4.11
CA ALA A 13 23.10 -15.96 4.23
C ALA A 13 24.04 -15.96 3.03
N ASP A 14 25.32 -16.23 3.28
CA ASP A 14 26.38 -16.38 2.26
C ASP A 14 26.56 -15.19 1.30
N GLN A 15 26.05 -14.00 1.67
CA GLN A 15 26.27 -12.75 0.96
C GLN A 15 27.69 -12.22 1.22
N ASN A 16 28.29 -11.57 0.21
CA ASN A 16 29.55 -10.86 0.44
C ASN A 16 29.32 -9.56 1.24
N ARG A 17 30.39 -8.96 1.76
CA ARG A 17 30.28 -7.77 2.63
C ARG A 17 29.70 -6.55 1.91
N GLU A 18 30.01 -6.33 0.64
CA GLU A 18 29.47 -5.17 -0.08
C GLU A 18 27.96 -5.35 -0.32
N THR A 19 27.52 -6.57 -0.62
CA THR A 19 26.09 -6.85 -0.82
C THR A 19 25.27 -6.78 0.46
N ILE A 20 25.86 -7.02 1.65
CA ILE A 20 25.09 -6.96 2.91
C ILE A 20 24.56 -5.56 3.23
N GLU A 21 25.28 -4.49 2.89
CA GLU A 21 24.82 -3.12 3.13
C GLU A 21 23.61 -2.78 2.25
N ASP A 22 23.64 -3.22 1.00
CA ASP A 22 22.52 -3.09 0.08
C ASP A 22 21.32 -3.91 0.55
N CYS A 23 21.56 -5.15 1.00
CA CYS A 23 20.53 -6.01 1.57
C CYS A 23 19.84 -5.34 2.77
N LEU A 24 20.61 -4.85 3.74
CA LEU A 24 20.04 -4.19 4.92
C LEU A 24 19.26 -2.94 4.50
N SER A 25 19.81 -2.14 3.58
CA SER A 25 19.16 -0.92 3.10
C SER A 25 17.80 -1.19 2.46
N GLU A 26 17.68 -2.28 1.71
CA GLU A 26 16.41 -2.75 1.16
C GLU A 26 15.44 -3.20 2.27
N ILE A 27 15.89 -3.97 3.25
CA ILE A 27 15.06 -4.44 4.38
C ILE A 27 14.40 -3.26 5.11
N LEU A 28 15.10 -2.13 5.28
CA LEU A 28 14.46 -0.95 5.87
C LEU A 28 13.37 -0.34 5.01
N ARG A 29 13.61 -0.23 3.69
CA ARG A 29 12.59 0.32 2.78
C ARG A 29 11.35 -0.56 2.84
N LEU A 30 11.53 -1.88 2.77
CA LEU A 30 10.47 -2.86 2.92
C LEU A 30 9.77 -2.74 4.27
N SER A 31 10.50 -2.75 5.38
CA SER A 31 9.93 -2.64 6.73
C SER A 31 9.13 -1.35 6.95
N SER A 32 9.66 -0.22 6.47
CA SER A 32 8.98 1.08 6.52
C SER A 32 7.69 1.03 5.71
N PHE A 33 7.75 0.49 4.49
CA PHE A 33 6.59 0.35 3.61
C PHE A 33 5.50 -0.57 4.18
N VAL A 34 5.88 -1.73 4.73
CA VAL A 34 4.96 -2.66 5.41
C VAL A 34 4.26 -1.95 6.57
N LYS A 35 5.02 -1.24 7.41
CA LYS A 35 4.49 -0.50 8.57
C LYS A 35 3.55 0.63 8.17
N GLU A 36 3.91 1.43 7.17
CA GLU A 36 3.07 2.51 6.63
C GLU A 36 1.71 2.02 6.12
N ASN A 37 1.64 0.74 5.71
CA ASN A 37 0.43 0.10 5.21
C ASN A 37 -0.31 -0.76 6.26
N ASN A 38 0.00 -0.61 7.55
CA ASN A 38 -0.61 -1.33 8.68
C ASN A 38 -0.40 -2.86 8.65
N TYR A 39 0.76 -3.28 8.14
CA TYR A 39 1.25 -4.65 8.28
C TYR A 39 2.38 -4.71 9.32
N GLU A 40 2.63 -5.91 9.82
CA GLU A 40 3.70 -6.25 10.74
C GLU A 40 4.71 -7.16 10.02
N LEU A 41 5.96 -6.72 9.90
CA LEU A 41 7.05 -7.53 9.38
C LEU A 41 7.75 -8.23 10.55
N LYS A 42 7.72 -9.56 10.58
CA LYS A 42 8.39 -10.37 11.60
C LYS A 42 9.70 -10.93 11.08
N PHE A 43 10.74 -10.84 11.90
CA PHE A 43 12.06 -11.38 11.59
C PHE A 43 12.32 -12.67 12.34
N TYR A 44 13.28 -13.46 11.87
CA TYR A 44 13.75 -14.62 12.61
C TYR A 44 14.44 -14.19 13.92
N TRP A 45 14.15 -14.85 15.04
CA TRP A 45 14.66 -14.45 16.36
C TRP A 45 16.19 -14.51 16.48
N LYS A 46 16.82 -15.38 15.70
CA LYS A 46 18.27 -15.53 15.56
C LYS A 46 18.84 -14.80 14.33
N LEU A 47 18.14 -13.80 13.79
CA LEU A 47 18.59 -12.98 12.65
C LEU A 47 20.07 -12.57 12.77
N TRP A 48 20.48 -12.18 13.97
CA TRP A 48 21.82 -11.69 14.25
C TRP A 48 22.92 -12.78 14.28
N GLU A 49 22.53 -14.05 14.36
CA GLU A 49 23.43 -15.22 14.37
C GLU A 49 23.64 -15.79 12.96
N ILE A 50 22.87 -15.32 11.97
CA ILE A 50 23.00 -15.75 10.57
C ILE A 50 24.42 -15.49 10.08
N LYS A 51 25.01 -16.50 9.46
CA LYS A 51 26.36 -16.44 8.88
C LYS A 51 26.32 -15.73 7.54
N VAL A 52 27.16 -14.72 7.42
CA VAL A 52 27.43 -13.95 6.20
C VAL A 52 28.91 -14.16 5.91
N ASN A 53 29.21 -15.15 5.07
CA ASN A 53 30.53 -15.80 4.96
C ASN A 53 30.96 -16.45 6.28
N ASP A 54 32.13 -16.10 6.81
CA ASP A 54 32.77 -16.69 8.00
C ASP A 54 32.32 -16.05 9.32
N LYS A 55 31.53 -14.96 9.27
CA LYS A 55 31.11 -14.19 10.44
C LYS A 55 29.59 -14.16 10.58
N ASP A 56 29.11 -14.09 11.81
CA ASP A 56 27.69 -13.78 12.02
C ASP A 56 27.39 -12.30 11.74
N LEU A 57 26.14 -12.01 11.39
CA LEU A 57 25.67 -10.67 11.07
C LEU A 57 25.98 -9.68 12.21
N ARG A 58 25.82 -10.08 13.47
CA ARG A 58 26.18 -9.24 14.63
C ARG A 58 27.65 -8.83 14.63
N SER A 59 28.54 -9.80 14.41
CA SER A 59 29.99 -9.60 14.37
C SER A 59 30.37 -8.66 13.24
N ILE A 60 29.80 -8.85 12.05
CA ILE A 60 29.99 -7.94 10.92
C ILE A 60 29.61 -6.52 11.33
N LEU A 61 28.39 -6.31 11.82
CA LEU A 61 27.87 -4.99 12.19
C LEU A 61 28.66 -4.29 13.30
N SER A 62 29.31 -5.06 14.19
CA SER A 62 30.16 -4.52 15.25
C SER A 62 31.50 -3.96 14.75
N GLU A 63 31.95 -4.36 13.55
CA GLU A 63 33.12 -3.78 12.92
C GLU A 63 32.76 -2.36 12.48
N ARG A 64 33.29 -1.34 13.17
CA ARG A 64 33.00 0.11 13.06
C ARG A 64 33.26 0.77 11.67
N LYS A 65 32.91 0.11 10.58
CA LYS A 65 33.05 0.57 9.20
C LYS A 65 31.70 0.89 8.53
N PHE A 66 30.60 0.63 9.22
CA PHE A 66 29.26 0.92 8.73
C PHE A 66 28.95 2.41 8.83
N SER A 67 28.25 2.93 7.82
CA SER A 67 27.77 4.31 7.84
C SER A 67 26.80 4.56 9.01
N GLU A 68 26.67 5.80 9.49
CA GLU A 68 25.67 6.16 10.51
C GLU A 68 24.25 5.73 10.11
N LYS A 69 23.94 5.83 8.81
CA LYS A 69 22.70 5.33 8.22
C LYS A 69 22.54 3.84 8.51
N THR A 70 23.58 3.04 8.28
CA THR A 70 23.60 1.59 8.55
C THR A 70 23.56 1.24 10.04
N MET A 71 23.99 2.14 10.92
CA MET A 71 23.76 1.96 12.36
C MET A 71 22.29 2.23 12.75
N GLY A 72 21.66 3.25 12.17
CA GLY A 72 20.22 3.51 12.34
C GLY A 72 19.34 2.36 11.85
N LEU A 73 19.68 1.79 10.70
CA LEU A 73 19.20 0.51 10.14
C LEU A 73 19.12 -0.60 11.21
N ILE A 74 20.24 -0.84 11.89
CA ILE A 74 20.35 -1.94 12.87
C ILE A 74 19.44 -1.68 14.07
N TYR A 75 19.44 -0.46 14.60
CA TYR A 75 18.57 -0.13 15.73
C TYR A 75 17.09 -0.26 15.37
N ALA A 76 16.69 0.09 14.15
CA ALA A 76 15.31 -0.06 13.71
C ALA A 76 14.91 -1.56 13.65
N ILE A 77 15.76 -2.43 13.11
CA ILE A 77 15.49 -3.87 13.00
C ILE A 77 15.55 -4.58 14.37
N ILE A 78 16.52 -4.23 15.23
CA ILE A 78 16.62 -4.77 16.60
C ILE A 78 15.36 -4.44 17.40
N ASN A 79 14.87 -3.20 17.25
CA ASN A 79 13.69 -2.74 17.97
C ASN A 79 12.37 -3.12 17.29
N SER A 80 12.39 -3.66 16.06
CA SER A 80 11.19 -4.05 15.32
C SER A 80 10.69 -5.45 15.68
N GLY A 81 10.86 -5.90 16.93
CA GLY A 81 10.12 -7.08 17.39
C GLY A 81 8.63 -6.95 17.02
N PRO A 82 7.94 -8.07 16.71
CA PRO A 82 8.21 -9.41 17.18
C PRO A 82 8.97 -10.31 16.19
N PHE A 83 9.69 -11.27 16.77
CA PHE A 83 10.40 -12.30 16.03
C PHE A 83 9.56 -13.58 15.92
N TYR A 84 9.78 -14.38 14.88
CA TYR A 84 9.35 -15.78 14.84
C TYR A 84 10.49 -16.70 15.25
N CYS A 85 10.14 -17.84 15.86
CA CYS A 85 11.07 -18.86 16.34
C CYS A 85 10.91 -20.15 15.55
N ASP A 86 12.03 -20.86 15.36
CA ASP A 86 11.97 -22.27 15.02
C ASP A 86 11.35 -23.00 16.23
N GLU A 87 10.41 -23.90 16.00
CA GLU A 87 10.07 -24.89 17.02
C GLU A 87 11.01 -26.09 16.86
N ASP A 88 11.62 -26.51 17.96
CA ASP A 88 12.40 -27.76 18.06
C ASP A 88 11.55 -29.03 17.79
N LYS A 89 10.24 -28.88 17.51
CA LYS A 89 9.28 -29.98 17.39
C LYS A 89 9.15 -30.59 15.99
N PHE A 90 9.77 -30.00 14.96
CA PHE A 90 9.87 -30.67 13.67
C PHE A 90 11.05 -31.64 13.69
N ASP A 91 10.85 -32.80 14.32
CA ASP A 91 11.82 -33.92 14.27
C ASP A 91 12.10 -34.40 12.83
N SER A 92 11.27 -33.98 11.87
CA SER A 92 11.47 -34.20 10.44
C SER A 92 11.05 -32.99 9.61
N ALA A 93 11.84 -31.91 9.59
CA ALA A 93 11.76 -30.94 8.49
C ALA A 93 11.84 -31.62 7.10
N GLU A 94 12.39 -32.85 7.05
CA GLU A 94 12.38 -33.78 5.91
C GLU A 94 10.99 -34.30 5.49
N SER A 95 9.96 -34.15 6.32
CA SER A 95 8.59 -34.63 6.04
C SER A 95 7.73 -33.62 5.29
N VAL A 96 8.19 -32.36 5.17
CA VAL A 96 7.45 -31.32 4.44
C VAL A 96 7.73 -31.45 2.95
N ILE A 97 6.70 -31.74 2.18
CA ILE A 97 6.78 -31.72 0.71
C ILE A 97 6.51 -30.28 0.24
N ILE A 98 7.41 -29.74 -0.57
CA ILE A 98 7.35 -28.34 -1.02
C ILE A 98 7.18 -28.32 -2.54
N ASN A 99 6.15 -27.63 -3.02
CA ASN A 99 5.86 -27.48 -4.44
C ASN A 99 5.75 -26.00 -4.81
N PRO A 100 6.55 -25.47 -5.74
CA PRO A 100 7.63 -26.15 -6.45
C PRO A 100 8.79 -26.54 -5.52
N GLU A 101 9.54 -27.57 -5.92
CA GLU A 101 10.66 -28.10 -5.15
C GLU A 101 11.74 -27.01 -4.90
N VAL A 102 12.29 -27.00 -3.70
CA VAL A 102 13.35 -26.07 -3.28
C VAL A 102 14.60 -26.85 -2.87
N PRO A 103 15.82 -26.33 -3.11
CA PRO A 103 17.04 -26.92 -2.60
C PRO A 103 16.95 -27.19 -1.09
N CYS A 104 17.36 -28.40 -0.67
CA CYS A 104 17.39 -28.80 0.73
C CYS A 104 18.44 -27.98 1.51
N ASN A 105 18.00 -26.84 2.06
CA ASN A 105 18.73 -26.03 3.02
C ASN A 105 17.93 -26.03 4.34
N SER A 106 18.55 -26.49 5.43
CA SER A 106 17.89 -26.61 6.74
C SER A 106 17.26 -25.31 7.22
N ALA A 107 17.87 -24.16 6.93
CA ALA A 107 17.33 -22.86 7.35
C ALA A 107 16.03 -22.47 6.62
N ILE A 108 15.90 -22.80 5.33
CA ILE A 108 14.67 -22.58 4.57
C ILE A 108 13.58 -23.56 5.02
N LEU A 109 13.93 -24.84 5.18
CA LEU A 109 12.98 -25.85 5.64
C LEU A 109 12.43 -25.48 7.02
N ASN A 110 13.27 -25.02 7.96
CA ASN A 110 12.84 -24.56 9.28
C ASN A 110 11.91 -23.35 9.22
N MET A 111 12.20 -22.37 8.35
CA MET A 111 11.32 -21.22 8.15
C MET A 111 9.96 -21.63 7.57
N LEU A 112 9.94 -22.50 6.55
CA LEU A 112 8.70 -22.98 5.94
C LEU A 112 7.88 -23.84 6.91
N ALA A 113 8.52 -24.70 7.69
CA ALA A 113 7.89 -25.45 8.76
C ALA A 113 7.28 -24.50 9.82
N SER A 114 7.99 -23.44 10.19
CA SER A 114 7.46 -22.40 11.08
C SER A 114 6.22 -21.73 10.48
N CYS A 115 6.19 -21.51 9.16
CA CYS A 115 5.01 -20.95 8.49
C CYS A 115 3.78 -21.87 8.63
N ILE A 116 3.96 -23.19 8.50
CA ILE A 116 2.90 -24.18 8.71
C ILE A 116 2.39 -24.12 10.16
N ILE A 117 3.29 -24.25 11.14
CA ILE A 117 2.96 -24.30 12.58
C ILE A 117 2.17 -23.06 13.02
N TRP A 118 2.63 -21.88 12.58
CA TRP A 118 2.03 -20.60 12.99
C TRP A 118 0.89 -20.15 12.07
N GLY A 119 0.51 -20.97 11.08
CA GLY A 119 -0.53 -20.63 10.10
C GLY A 119 -0.22 -19.36 9.30
N GLN A 120 1.07 -19.09 9.06
CA GLN A 120 1.54 -17.92 8.35
C GLN A 120 1.62 -18.24 6.85
N SER A 121 0.84 -17.52 6.03
CA SER A 121 0.74 -17.77 4.60
C SER A 121 1.50 -16.77 3.72
N ILE A 122 2.24 -15.83 4.32
CA ILE A 122 2.94 -14.77 3.58
C ILE A 122 4.38 -14.63 4.07
N ILE A 123 5.33 -14.73 3.14
CA ILE A 123 6.73 -14.36 3.36
C ILE A 123 7.13 -13.22 2.42
N LEU A 124 8.14 -12.46 2.84
CA LEU A 124 8.76 -11.37 2.08
C LEU A 124 10.25 -11.66 1.91
N SER A 125 10.64 -11.86 0.66
CA SER A 125 12.01 -12.04 0.21
C SER A 125 12.56 -10.76 -0.40
N GLN A 126 13.88 -10.63 -0.36
CA GLN A 126 14.60 -9.56 -1.03
C GLN A 126 14.67 -9.76 -2.55
N LYS A 127 14.94 -8.68 -3.30
CA LYS A 127 15.00 -8.73 -4.78
C LYS A 127 16.00 -9.77 -5.33
N GLN A 128 17.08 -10.02 -4.60
CA GLN A 128 18.16 -10.96 -4.95
C GLN A 128 17.93 -12.38 -4.43
N GLU A 129 16.71 -12.74 -4.02
CA GLU A 129 16.34 -14.10 -3.65
C GLU A 129 16.69 -15.11 -4.75
N GLN A 130 17.35 -16.21 -4.38
CA GLN A 130 17.84 -17.22 -5.32
C GLN A 130 17.25 -18.61 -5.06
N ILE A 131 16.64 -18.84 -3.91
CA ILE A 131 16.16 -20.15 -3.49
C ILE A 131 14.63 -20.20 -3.56
N LEU A 132 13.95 -19.27 -2.89
CA LEU A 132 12.50 -19.13 -2.98
C LEU A 132 12.13 -18.23 -4.16
N THR A 133 12.27 -18.72 -5.39
CA THR A 133 12.14 -17.90 -6.60
C THR A 133 10.71 -17.78 -7.16
N HIS A 134 9.75 -18.55 -6.64
CA HIS A 134 8.37 -18.54 -7.13
C HIS A 134 7.47 -17.68 -6.24
N ASP A 135 6.42 -17.10 -6.83
CA ASP A 135 5.45 -16.26 -6.11
C ASP A 135 4.55 -17.09 -5.16
N ASN A 136 4.36 -18.38 -5.45
CA ASN A 136 3.47 -19.26 -4.67
C ASN A 136 4.15 -20.62 -4.44
N TYR A 137 3.98 -21.13 -3.22
CA TYR A 137 4.38 -22.46 -2.79
C TYR A 137 3.19 -23.17 -2.14
N ASN A 138 3.12 -24.47 -2.33
CA ASN A 138 2.23 -25.36 -1.61
C ASN A 138 3.08 -26.29 -0.74
N LEU A 139 2.87 -26.21 0.57
CA LEU A 139 3.55 -27.02 1.57
C LEU A 139 2.61 -28.12 2.03
N VAL A 140 3.07 -29.38 2.03
CA VAL A 140 2.27 -30.52 2.48
C VAL A 140 2.95 -31.19 3.66
N HIS A 141 2.21 -31.38 4.76
CA HIS A 141 2.67 -32.02 6.00
C HIS A 141 1.52 -32.83 6.61
N GLU A 142 1.75 -34.11 6.93
CA GLU A 142 0.76 -35.00 7.57
C GLU A 142 -0.65 -34.95 6.93
N ASP A 143 -0.71 -35.02 5.59
CA ASP A 143 -1.92 -34.94 4.75
C ASP A 143 -2.61 -33.56 4.68
N GLU A 144 -2.09 -32.55 5.34
CA GLU A 144 -2.57 -31.17 5.25
C GLU A 144 -1.77 -30.36 4.22
N SER A 145 -2.46 -29.46 3.52
CA SER A 145 -1.89 -28.62 2.46
C SER A 145 -2.01 -27.15 2.82
N TYR A 146 -0.93 -26.41 2.65
CA TYR A 146 -0.76 -25.02 3.06
C TYR A 146 -0.24 -24.18 1.90
N ASP A 147 -1.03 -23.20 1.48
CA ASP A 147 -0.59 -22.24 0.46
C ASP A 147 0.20 -21.10 1.09
N LEU A 148 1.39 -20.86 0.54
CA LEU A 148 2.32 -19.83 0.95
C LEU A 148 2.61 -18.90 -0.22
N ILE A 149 2.42 -17.60 0.01
CA ILE A 149 2.77 -16.54 -0.93
C ILE A 149 4.15 -16.01 -0.56
N ASN A 150 5.03 -15.96 -1.55
CA ASN A 150 6.34 -15.35 -1.43
C ASN A 150 6.41 -14.07 -2.26
N ILE A 151 6.55 -12.95 -1.56
CA ILE A 151 6.64 -11.62 -2.17
C ILE A 151 8.13 -11.30 -2.35
N ILE A 152 8.58 -11.15 -3.59
CA ILE A 152 10.01 -10.90 -3.88
C ILE A 152 10.22 -9.42 -4.23
N GLY A 153 10.84 -8.67 -3.31
CA GLY A 153 11.21 -7.28 -3.50
C GLY A 153 10.08 -6.25 -3.37
N GLU A 154 10.45 -4.98 -3.48
CA GLU A 154 9.58 -3.82 -3.20
C GLU A 154 8.43 -3.67 -4.19
N ASP A 155 8.67 -3.92 -5.49
CA ASP A 155 7.66 -3.80 -6.54
C ASP A 155 6.50 -4.79 -6.32
N LYS A 156 6.81 -6.06 -6.05
CA LYS A 156 5.82 -7.10 -5.77
C LYS A 156 5.11 -6.87 -4.44
N LEU A 157 5.80 -6.39 -3.42
CA LEU A 157 5.18 -6.03 -2.14
C LEU A 157 4.15 -4.91 -2.32
N THR A 158 4.50 -3.92 -3.14
CA THR A 158 3.62 -2.82 -3.50
C THR A 158 2.36 -3.34 -4.20
N GLU A 159 2.52 -4.19 -5.22
CA GLU A 159 1.41 -4.86 -5.90
C GLU A 159 0.53 -5.66 -4.93
N PHE A 160 1.15 -6.47 -4.07
CA PHE A 160 0.45 -7.31 -3.10
C PHE A 160 -0.37 -6.46 -2.13
N ILE A 161 0.24 -5.50 -1.44
CA ILE A 161 -0.46 -4.67 -0.46
C ILE A 161 -1.60 -3.89 -1.12
N PHE A 162 -1.38 -3.35 -2.33
CA PHE A 162 -2.45 -2.68 -3.07
C PHE A 162 -3.57 -3.63 -3.46
N SER A 163 -3.26 -4.88 -3.84
CA SER A 163 -4.26 -5.91 -4.17
C SER A 163 -5.12 -6.31 -2.97
N GLN A 164 -4.52 -6.40 -1.78
CA GLN A 164 -5.23 -6.74 -0.54
C GLN A 164 -6.09 -5.57 -0.04
N ASN A 165 -5.67 -4.34 -0.34
CA ASN A 165 -6.37 -3.13 0.05
C ASN A 165 -7.33 -2.60 -1.03
N ILE A 166 -7.64 -3.36 -2.08
CA ILE A 166 -8.63 -2.94 -3.08
C ILE A 166 -10.00 -2.78 -2.38
N PRO A 167 -10.60 -1.58 -2.39
CA PRO A 167 -11.96 -1.39 -1.93
C PRO A 167 -12.89 -2.30 -2.74
N LYS A 168 -13.76 -3.04 -2.06
CA LYS A 168 -14.73 -3.95 -2.70
C LYS A 168 -15.91 -3.21 -3.30
N SER A 169 -16.12 -1.97 -2.89
CA SER A 169 -17.20 -1.11 -3.37
C SER A 169 -16.87 0.36 -3.22
N ILE A 170 -17.63 1.22 -3.91
CA ILE A 170 -17.52 2.67 -3.77
C ILE A 170 -17.96 3.14 -2.37
N ASP A 171 -18.89 2.42 -1.73
CA ASP A 171 -19.32 2.73 -0.35
C ASP A 171 -18.15 2.50 0.63
N GLU A 172 -17.34 1.46 0.42
CA GLU A 172 -16.11 1.22 1.21
C GLU A 172 -15.07 2.32 0.97
N VAL A 173 -14.90 2.79 -0.27
CA VAL A 173 -14.03 3.95 -0.55
C VAL A 173 -14.51 5.17 0.25
N PHE A 174 -15.80 5.48 0.21
CA PHE A 174 -16.34 6.62 0.95
C PHE A 174 -16.21 6.45 2.45
N GLU A 175 -16.37 5.25 3.00
CA GLU A 175 -16.13 4.99 4.42
C GLU A 175 -14.68 5.26 4.81
N ARG A 176 -13.71 4.73 4.04
CA ARG A 176 -12.28 4.97 4.28
C ARG A 176 -11.92 6.46 4.19
N ILE A 177 -12.49 7.18 3.23
CA ILE A 177 -12.27 8.62 3.06
C ILE A 177 -12.96 9.45 4.14
N SER A 178 -14.11 9.00 4.66
CA SER A 178 -14.82 9.73 5.73
C SER A 178 -14.12 9.69 7.09
N ARG A 179 -13.01 8.92 7.20
CA ARG A 179 -12.12 8.93 8.39
C ARG A 179 -11.24 10.17 8.47
N PHE A 180 -11.15 10.95 7.40
CA PHE A 180 -10.50 12.25 7.42
C PHE A 180 -11.50 13.30 7.91
N ASP A 181 -11.25 13.90 9.06
CA ASP A 181 -12.17 14.86 9.72
C ASP A 181 -12.51 16.08 8.86
N HIS A 182 -11.65 16.42 7.90
CA HIS A 182 -11.82 17.52 6.96
C HIS A 182 -12.45 17.12 5.62
N VAL A 183 -13.00 15.90 5.50
CA VAL A 183 -13.67 15.44 4.26
C VAL A 183 -15.14 15.13 4.52
N VAL A 184 -16.02 15.73 3.72
CA VAL A 184 -17.47 15.52 3.77
C VAL A 184 -17.97 14.94 2.46
N ILE A 185 -18.41 13.68 2.47
CA ILE A 185 -19.06 13.04 1.34
C ILE A 185 -20.57 13.30 1.39
N LEU A 186 -21.08 14.13 0.48
CA LEU A 186 -22.51 14.46 0.42
C LEU A 186 -23.36 13.27 -0.07
N ASP A 187 -24.61 13.22 0.35
CA ASP A 187 -25.56 12.19 -0.11
C ASP A 187 -25.76 12.18 -1.63
N SER A 188 -25.60 13.34 -2.29
CA SER A 188 -25.63 13.43 -3.75
C SER A 188 -24.47 12.68 -4.41
N ALA A 189 -23.28 12.69 -3.80
CA ALA A 189 -22.14 11.91 -4.27
C ALA A 189 -22.41 10.42 -4.11
N LYS A 190 -22.93 9.98 -2.96
CA LYS A 190 -23.32 8.58 -2.73
C LYS A 190 -24.37 8.10 -3.73
N LYS A 191 -25.41 8.91 -3.97
CA LYS A 191 -26.49 8.61 -4.93
C LYS A 191 -26.01 8.54 -6.38
N SER A 192 -25.08 9.41 -6.78
CA SER A 192 -24.52 9.40 -8.14
C SER A 192 -23.57 8.22 -8.34
N ALA A 193 -22.74 7.92 -7.34
CA ALA A 193 -21.82 6.79 -7.35
C ALA A 193 -22.55 5.46 -7.60
N ARG A 194 -23.66 5.21 -6.90
CA ARG A 194 -24.44 3.96 -7.08
C ARG A 194 -24.97 3.72 -8.50
N LYS A 195 -24.93 4.71 -9.38
CA LYS A 195 -25.35 4.61 -10.79
C LYS A 195 -24.18 4.40 -11.75
N TYR A 196 -22.95 4.32 -11.25
CA TYR A 196 -21.74 4.16 -12.04
C TYR A 196 -21.08 2.81 -11.74
N ASP A 197 -20.54 2.16 -12.78
CA ASP A 197 -19.78 0.92 -12.62
C ASP A 197 -18.30 1.24 -12.34
N PHE A 198 -17.86 0.96 -11.12
CA PHE A 198 -16.48 1.20 -10.67
C PHE A 198 -15.56 -0.02 -10.76
N SER A 199 -16.00 -1.12 -11.38
CA SER A 199 -15.27 -2.41 -11.41
C SER A 199 -13.76 -2.31 -11.68
N SER A 200 -13.33 -1.36 -12.53
CA SER A 200 -11.91 -1.11 -12.86
C SER A 200 -11.31 0.18 -12.29
N THR A 201 -12.06 0.97 -11.52
CA THR A 201 -11.67 2.34 -11.13
C THR A 201 -11.70 2.63 -9.63
N LEU A 202 -12.11 1.69 -8.77
CA LEU A 202 -12.19 1.88 -7.31
C LEU A 202 -10.88 2.41 -6.69
N LEU A 203 -9.74 1.80 -7.02
CA LEU A 203 -8.43 2.26 -6.54
C LEU A 203 -8.10 3.68 -7.02
N SER A 204 -8.44 3.99 -8.27
CA SER A 204 -8.20 5.32 -8.84
C SER A 204 -9.05 6.39 -8.15
N VAL A 205 -10.31 6.07 -7.82
CA VAL A 205 -11.20 6.94 -7.05
C VAL A 205 -10.66 7.17 -5.65
N GLU A 206 -10.28 6.10 -4.93
CA GLU A 206 -9.70 6.22 -3.59
C GLU A 206 -8.42 7.06 -3.62
N LYS A 207 -7.52 6.82 -4.58
CA LYS A 207 -6.27 7.58 -4.77
C LYS A 207 -6.54 9.06 -5.00
N VAL A 208 -7.52 9.39 -5.86
CA VAL A 208 -7.90 10.78 -6.14
C VAL A 208 -8.46 11.45 -4.89
N LEU A 209 -9.38 10.80 -4.16
CA LEU A 209 -9.99 11.38 -2.97
C LEU A 209 -8.96 11.60 -1.85
N LYS A 210 -8.05 10.65 -1.62
CA LYS A 210 -6.92 10.82 -0.68
C LYS A 210 -6.03 11.99 -1.07
N CYS A 211 -5.72 12.13 -2.37
CA CYS A 211 -4.89 13.23 -2.84
C CYS A 211 -5.59 14.60 -2.77
N LEU A 212 -6.90 14.68 -3.04
CA LEU A 212 -7.66 15.92 -2.86
C LEU A 212 -7.66 16.32 -1.38
N SER A 213 -7.88 15.36 -0.49
CA SER A 213 -7.83 15.55 0.96
C SER A 213 -6.46 16.04 1.44
N SER A 214 -5.35 15.52 0.89
CA SER A 214 -4.01 15.98 1.29
C SER A 214 -3.65 17.37 0.77
N ILE A 215 -4.11 17.74 -0.44
CA ILE A 215 -3.89 19.08 -1.00
C ILE A 215 -4.49 20.15 -0.09
N GLU A 216 -5.66 19.89 0.49
CA GLU A 216 -6.32 20.80 1.42
C GLU A 216 -5.50 21.05 2.68
N PHE A 217 -5.02 19.96 3.28
CA PHE A 217 -4.14 20.04 4.42
C PHE A 217 -2.85 20.82 4.12
N MET A 218 -2.33 20.71 2.89
CA MET A 218 -1.16 21.48 2.45
C MET A 218 -1.50 22.95 2.15
N ASP A 219 -2.67 23.23 1.58
CA ASP A 219 -3.10 24.58 1.18
C ASP A 219 -3.34 25.47 2.40
N VAL A 220 -4.00 24.93 3.43
CA VAL A 220 -4.20 25.60 4.73
C VAL A 220 -2.87 26.02 5.38
N ASN A 221 -1.80 25.26 5.14
CA ASN A 221 -0.51 25.50 5.77
C ASN A 221 0.48 26.32 4.91
N ASN A 222 0.32 26.33 3.57
CA ASN A 222 1.36 26.83 2.66
C ASN A 222 0.89 27.82 1.57
N ASN A 223 -0.39 28.21 1.52
CA ASN A 223 -0.93 29.13 0.49
C ASN A 223 -0.53 28.73 -0.94
N LEU A 224 -0.89 27.52 -1.36
CA LEU A 224 -0.48 27.00 -2.66
C LEU A 224 -1.26 27.68 -3.79
N THR A 225 -0.55 28.10 -4.84
CA THR A 225 -1.22 28.58 -6.06
C THR A 225 -2.02 27.45 -6.71
N ASN A 226 -3.09 27.79 -7.44
CA ASN A 226 -3.91 26.80 -8.16
C ASN A 226 -3.10 25.97 -9.17
N GLU A 227 -2.06 26.54 -9.76
CA GLU A 227 -1.15 25.81 -10.67
C GLU A 227 -0.34 24.75 -9.92
N ASN A 228 0.22 25.11 -8.76
CA ASN A 228 0.96 24.17 -7.92
C ASN A 228 0.06 23.04 -7.41
N ARG A 229 -1.19 23.33 -7.06
CA ARG A 229 -2.19 22.34 -6.64
C ARG A 229 -2.47 21.33 -7.75
N LYS A 230 -2.69 21.81 -8.98
CA LYS A 230 -2.90 20.95 -10.17
C LYS A 230 -1.68 20.09 -10.47
N MET A 231 -0.49 20.68 -10.42
CA MET A 231 0.76 19.98 -10.68
C MET A 231 1.02 18.89 -9.63
N TYR A 232 0.86 19.21 -8.35
CA TYR A 232 0.98 18.23 -7.26
C TYR A 232 -0.02 17.08 -7.43
N PHE A 233 -1.29 17.40 -7.69
CA PHE A 233 -2.33 16.39 -7.94
C PHE A 233 -1.98 15.47 -9.09
N LYS A 234 -1.54 16.04 -10.23
CA LYS A 234 -1.15 15.26 -11.41
C LYS A 234 0.03 14.35 -11.13
N ASN A 235 1.05 14.85 -10.44
CA ASN A 235 2.23 14.06 -10.10
C ASN A 235 1.90 12.91 -9.14
N LYS A 236 0.98 13.12 -8.19
CA LYS A 236 0.60 12.06 -7.23
C LYS A 236 -0.37 11.05 -7.80
N THR A 237 -1.35 11.50 -8.58
CA THR A 237 -2.45 10.65 -9.01
C THR A 237 -2.27 10.09 -10.42
N GLY A 238 -1.61 10.83 -11.31
CA GLY A 238 -1.62 10.62 -12.75
C GLY A 238 -2.84 11.25 -13.46
N PHE A 239 -3.75 11.85 -12.71
CA PHE A 239 -4.99 12.44 -13.20
C PHE A 239 -4.96 13.97 -13.14
N GLU A 240 -5.94 14.61 -13.77
CA GLU A 240 -6.07 16.06 -13.78
C GLU A 240 -7.38 16.48 -13.15
N PHE A 241 -7.42 17.69 -12.59
CA PHE A 241 -8.67 18.35 -12.26
C PHE A 241 -8.72 19.74 -12.89
N SER A 242 -9.93 20.19 -13.20
CA SER A 242 -10.17 21.50 -13.79
C SER A 242 -11.48 22.09 -13.30
N GLU A 243 -11.67 23.37 -13.59
CA GLU A 243 -12.95 24.03 -13.39
C GLU A 243 -13.88 23.82 -14.60
N GLU A 244 -15.16 23.94 -14.35
CA GLU A 244 -16.19 24.04 -15.38
C GLU A 244 -16.04 25.32 -16.21
N SER A 245 -16.42 25.24 -17.50
CA SER A 245 -16.36 26.42 -18.37
C SER A 245 -17.38 27.48 -17.96
N ILE A 246 -17.05 28.75 -18.21
CA ILE A 246 -17.93 29.89 -17.89
C ILE A 246 -19.28 29.74 -18.61
N GLU A 247 -19.28 29.27 -19.85
CA GLU A 247 -20.48 29.03 -20.66
C GLU A 247 -21.37 27.97 -20.03
N THR A 248 -20.77 26.88 -19.54
CA THR A 248 -21.49 25.80 -18.85
C THR A 248 -22.15 26.31 -17.57
N ILE A 249 -21.43 27.11 -16.77
CA ILE A 249 -21.95 27.65 -15.51
C ILE A 249 -23.01 28.73 -15.74
N ARG A 250 -22.93 29.51 -16.83
CA ARG A 250 -23.95 30.52 -17.16
C ARG A 250 -25.28 29.89 -17.59
N HIS A 251 -25.26 28.67 -18.13
CA HIS A 251 -26.48 28.02 -18.59
C HIS A 251 -27.25 27.37 -17.41
N PRO A 252 -28.50 27.79 -17.11
CA PRO A 252 -29.23 27.37 -15.90
C PRO A 252 -29.36 25.86 -15.74
N ARG A 253 -29.66 25.15 -16.84
CA ARG A 253 -29.78 23.67 -16.85
C ARG A 253 -28.50 22.97 -16.41
N PHE A 254 -27.34 23.40 -16.89
CA PHE A 254 -26.07 22.73 -16.59
C PHE A 254 -25.57 23.14 -15.22
N ARG A 255 -25.71 24.42 -14.85
CA ARG A 255 -25.43 24.91 -13.49
C ARG A 255 -26.20 24.13 -12.43
N ALA A 256 -27.49 23.84 -12.68
CA ALA A 256 -28.33 23.10 -11.72
C ALA A 256 -27.76 21.71 -11.37
N GLN A 257 -27.06 21.03 -12.29
CA GLN A 257 -26.43 19.73 -12.02
C GLN A 257 -25.21 19.84 -11.09
N ARG A 258 -24.63 21.04 -10.93
CA ARG A 258 -23.47 21.31 -10.08
C ARG A 258 -23.84 21.97 -8.75
N LEU A 259 -25.13 22.14 -8.48
CA LEU A 259 -25.62 22.67 -7.20
C LEU A 259 -25.84 21.54 -6.21
N PHE A 260 -25.04 21.51 -5.16
CA PHE A 260 -25.11 20.50 -4.11
C PHE A 260 -25.39 21.16 -2.77
N GLN A 261 -26.18 20.49 -1.95
CA GLN A 261 -26.57 20.99 -0.63
C GLN A 261 -25.49 20.60 0.39
N ILE A 262 -24.76 21.58 0.92
CA ILE A 262 -23.71 21.37 1.93
C ILE A 262 -24.24 21.47 3.36
N SER A 263 -25.34 22.21 3.56
CA SER A 263 -26.09 22.26 4.82
C SER A 263 -27.57 22.58 4.54
N PRO A 264 -28.50 22.38 5.49
CA PRO A 264 -29.92 22.67 5.29
C PRO A 264 -30.16 24.10 4.74
N GLY A 265 -30.73 24.20 3.53
CA GLY A 265 -30.99 25.48 2.86
C GLY A 265 -29.80 26.11 2.14
N ASN A 266 -28.57 25.58 2.31
CA ASN A 266 -27.36 26.10 1.66
C ASN A 266 -26.93 25.21 0.50
N LYS A 267 -27.08 25.71 -0.73
CA LYS A 267 -26.59 25.04 -1.94
C LYS A 267 -25.40 25.80 -2.52
N GLN A 268 -24.31 25.09 -2.75
CA GLN A 268 -23.10 25.63 -3.36
C GLN A 268 -22.89 25.04 -4.75
N CYS A 269 -22.24 25.80 -5.62
CA CYS A 269 -21.94 25.40 -7.00
C CYS A 269 -20.53 24.81 -7.08
N PHE A 270 -20.42 23.52 -7.34
CA PHE A 270 -19.14 22.80 -7.37
C PHE A 270 -18.59 22.85 -8.79
N THR A 271 -17.73 23.82 -9.06
CA THR A 271 -17.12 24.04 -10.39
C THR A 271 -15.89 23.17 -10.62
N LEU A 272 -15.17 22.79 -9.56
CA LEU A 272 -14.00 21.94 -9.65
C LEU A 272 -14.40 20.47 -9.83
N HIS A 273 -13.68 19.78 -10.72
CA HIS A 273 -13.85 18.35 -10.91
C HIS A 273 -12.55 17.64 -11.30
N ALA A 274 -12.31 16.48 -10.68
CA ALA A 274 -11.23 15.56 -11.05
C ALA A 274 -11.67 14.63 -12.19
N LYS A 275 -10.75 14.29 -13.10
CA LYS A 275 -10.97 13.47 -14.29
C LYS A 275 -10.27 12.12 -14.13
N ILE A 276 -11.05 11.06 -14.01
CA ILE A 276 -10.54 9.69 -13.92
C ILE A 276 -10.89 8.98 -15.22
N GLY A 277 -9.91 8.78 -16.10
CA GLY A 277 -10.17 8.26 -17.44
C GLY A 277 -11.14 9.12 -18.26
N GLY A 278 -11.85 8.49 -19.20
CA GLY A 278 -12.69 9.18 -20.19
C GLY A 278 -13.90 9.91 -19.57
N SER A 279 -14.75 9.17 -18.84
CA SER A 279 -16.07 9.66 -18.41
C SER A 279 -16.22 9.90 -16.92
N LEU A 280 -15.42 9.28 -16.05
CA LEU A 280 -15.59 9.40 -14.60
C LEU A 280 -15.10 10.77 -14.10
N ARG A 281 -15.98 11.45 -13.36
CA ARG A 281 -15.75 12.76 -12.75
C ARG A 281 -16.11 12.74 -11.28
N ILE A 282 -15.30 13.45 -10.49
CA ILE A 282 -15.59 13.74 -9.08
C ILE A 282 -15.69 15.24 -8.94
N HIS A 283 -16.88 15.78 -8.65
CA HIS A 283 -17.04 17.21 -8.37
C HIS A 283 -16.83 17.48 -6.89
N PHE A 284 -16.04 18.50 -6.60
CA PHE A 284 -15.68 18.85 -5.24
C PHE A 284 -15.68 20.38 -5.01
N LEU A 285 -15.78 20.76 -3.75
CA LEU A 285 -15.68 22.13 -3.26
C LEU A 285 -14.78 22.13 -2.04
N ILE A 286 -14.05 23.23 -1.89
CA ILE A 286 -13.05 23.46 -0.86
C ILE A 286 -13.50 24.73 -0.15
N GLU A 287 -13.96 24.60 1.09
CA GLU A 287 -14.50 25.73 1.86
C GLU A 287 -14.12 25.60 3.33
N ASN A 288 -13.49 26.64 3.89
CA ASN A 288 -13.05 26.69 5.29
C ASN A 288 -12.19 25.48 5.72
N GLY A 289 -11.31 25.00 4.84
CA GLY A 289 -10.45 23.84 5.10
C GLY A 289 -11.17 22.49 5.05
N ILE A 290 -12.42 22.46 4.61
CA ILE A 290 -13.21 21.23 4.44
C ILE A 290 -13.36 20.92 2.95
N LEU A 291 -13.01 19.69 2.58
CA LEU A 291 -13.24 19.12 1.26
C LEU A 291 -14.63 18.50 1.20
N TYR A 292 -15.52 19.11 0.44
CA TYR A 292 -16.84 18.56 0.13
C TYR A 292 -16.82 17.81 -1.19
N ILE A 293 -17.36 16.59 -1.21
CA ILE A 293 -17.56 15.81 -2.43
C ILE A 293 -19.05 15.81 -2.79
N GLY A 294 -19.40 16.46 -3.90
CA GLY A 294 -20.78 16.67 -4.31
C GLY A 294 -21.31 15.65 -5.31
N TYR A 295 -20.42 15.09 -6.14
CA TYR A 295 -20.77 14.14 -7.19
C TYR A 295 -19.61 13.18 -7.48
N CYS A 296 -19.92 11.92 -7.76
CA CYS A 296 -18.94 10.92 -8.20
C CYS A 296 -19.62 9.98 -9.21
N GLY A 297 -19.21 10.04 -10.48
CA GLY A 297 -19.83 9.22 -11.53
C GLY A 297 -19.59 9.77 -12.94
N ASN A 298 -20.47 9.43 -13.88
CA ASN A 298 -20.37 9.89 -15.27
C ASN A 298 -20.30 11.42 -15.39
N HIS A 299 -19.60 11.90 -16.40
CA HIS A 299 -19.51 13.30 -16.75
C HIS A 299 -20.89 13.98 -16.82
N LEU A 300 -21.08 15.06 -16.07
CA LEU A 300 -22.30 15.86 -16.12
C LEU A 300 -22.44 16.57 -17.48
N SER A 301 -23.67 16.82 -17.94
CA SER A 301 -23.88 17.47 -19.25
C SER A 301 -23.25 18.86 -19.27
N THR A 302 -22.71 19.25 -20.42
CA THR A 302 -22.15 20.58 -20.69
C THR A 302 -22.71 21.15 -21.99
N VAL A 303 -22.37 22.40 -22.31
CA VAL A 303 -22.72 23.00 -23.61
C VAL A 303 -22.16 22.21 -24.81
N ASN A 304 -21.03 21.53 -24.61
CA ASN A 304 -20.31 20.79 -25.65
C ASN A 304 -20.73 19.31 -25.73
N ASN A 305 -21.23 18.73 -24.64
CA ASN A 305 -21.69 17.34 -24.56
C ASN A 305 -23.09 17.32 -23.91
N LYS A 306 -24.12 17.28 -24.76
CA LYS A 306 -25.54 17.39 -24.36
C LYS A 306 -26.11 16.08 -23.82
#